data_AF-A0A2U2SQW3-F1
#
_entry.id   AF-A0A2U2SQW3-F1
#
_cell.length_a   1.000
_cell.length_b   1.000
_cell.length_c   1.000
_cell.angle_alpha   90.00
_cell.angle_beta   90.00
_cell.angle_gamma   90.00
#
_symmetry.space_group_name_H-M   'P 1'
#
loop_
_entity.id
_entity.type
_entity.pdbx_description
1 polymer ?
#
loop_
_entity_poly.entity_id
_entity_poly.type
_entity_poly.pdbx_seq_one_letter_code
_entity_poly.pdbx_strand_id
1 'polypeptide(L)'
;PLPTPTGVVTAPSPQATPTLSRQTLLSLMVIPHPLEGHEDCLLCHGEEKIHPYPPDHVGRPATTCLICHGTSEEEEHLPATVKHDLAGRQNCLMCHAVDLLPTSHKTGGFSNSDCLLCHVPLDQRAEVLATPSPTPAATPAQPSSSAISPIPHPLEGYEQCLMCHNTGGMKPFPESHTGFAQETCLTCHKPQ
;
A
#
# COMPACT_ATOMS: atom_id res chain seq x y z
N PRO A 1 37.86 16.92 53.16
CA PRO A 1 37.37 15.88 52.23
C PRO A 1 35.86 16.04 52.02
N LEU A 2 35.46 16.75 50.96
CA LEU A 2 34.06 16.86 50.50
C LEU A 2 33.80 15.74 49.48
N PRO A 3 32.62 15.10 49.48
CA PRO A 3 32.26 14.15 48.44
C PRO A 3 31.84 14.87 47.15
N THR A 4 32.38 14.43 46.03
CA THR A 4 32.02 14.83 44.66
C THR A 4 30.64 14.30 44.29
N PRO A 5 29.74 15.08 43.65
CA PRO A 5 28.50 14.54 43.11
C PRO A 5 28.77 13.83 41.77
N THR A 6 28.43 12.54 41.71
CA THR A 6 28.41 11.73 40.50
C THR A 6 27.27 12.21 39.59
N GLY A 7 27.62 12.82 38.46
CA GLY A 7 26.65 13.18 37.42
C GLY A 7 26.12 11.94 36.71
N VAL A 8 24.81 11.72 36.79
CA VAL A 8 24.10 10.73 35.98
C VAL A 8 24.02 11.26 34.56
N VAL A 9 24.69 10.59 33.62
CA VAL A 9 24.56 10.86 32.19
C VAL A 9 23.24 10.25 31.73
N THR A 10 22.23 11.09 31.51
CA THR A 10 20.98 10.70 30.86
C THR A 10 21.25 10.47 29.37
N ALA A 11 20.97 9.27 28.87
CA ALA A 11 21.03 8.95 27.45
C ALA A 11 20.02 9.81 26.66
N PRO A 12 20.35 10.26 25.43
CA PRO A 12 19.40 11.01 24.61
C PRO A 12 18.24 10.11 24.17
N SER A 13 17.01 10.62 24.32
CA SER A 13 15.79 9.99 23.78
C SER A 13 15.91 9.74 22.27
N PRO A 14 15.30 8.66 21.74
CA PRO A 14 15.24 8.45 20.30
C PRO A 14 14.50 9.62 19.66
N GLN A 15 15.19 10.38 18.82
CA GLN A 15 14.58 11.45 18.04
C GLN A 15 13.54 10.83 17.10
N ALA A 16 12.29 11.27 17.24
CA ALA A 16 11.25 10.96 16.27
C ALA A 16 11.71 11.45 14.89
N THR A 17 11.71 10.56 13.90
CA THR A 17 11.89 10.93 12.50
C THR A 17 10.85 11.99 12.13
N PRO A 18 11.24 13.10 11.48
CA PRO A 18 10.29 14.13 11.10
C PRO A 18 9.32 13.56 10.06
N THR A 19 8.04 13.44 10.42
CA THR A 19 6.97 13.13 9.47
C THR A 19 6.82 14.32 8.52
N LEU A 20 7.24 14.17 7.27
CA LEU A 20 7.06 15.19 6.24
C LEU A 20 5.56 15.37 5.98
N SER A 21 5.11 16.63 5.95
CA SER A 21 3.71 16.96 5.65
C SER A 21 3.32 16.45 4.26
N ARG A 22 2.05 16.12 4.06
CA ARG A 22 1.49 15.74 2.75
C ARG A 22 1.84 16.78 1.67
N GLN A 23 1.73 18.08 1.97
CA GLN A 23 2.14 19.13 1.02
C GLN A 23 3.63 19.02 0.65
N THR A 24 4.50 18.72 1.61
CA THR A 24 5.94 18.59 1.38
C THR A 24 6.27 17.36 0.54
N LEU A 25 5.58 16.23 0.77
CA LEU A 25 5.74 15.01 -0.04
C LEU A 25 5.26 15.23 -1.48
N LEU A 26 4.12 15.90 -1.67
CA LEU A 26 3.65 16.26 -3.01
C LEU A 26 4.64 17.19 -3.72
N SER A 27 5.19 18.18 -3.04
CA SER A 27 6.19 19.09 -3.62
C SER A 27 7.52 18.41 -3.98
N LEU A 28 7.84 17.27 -3.36
CA LEU A 28 9.05 16.49 -3.66
C LEU A 28 8.83 15.50 -4.81
N MET A 29 7.61 14.98 -4.98
CA MET A 29 7.28 14.02 -6.04
C MET A 29 6.89 14.70 -7.36
N VAL A 30 6.53 15.98 -7.36
CA VAL A 30 6.19 16.69 -8.61
C VAL A 30 7.45 17.14 -9.36
N ILE A 31 7.53 16.79 -10.64
CA ILE A 31 8.56 17.23 -11.58
C ILE A 31 8.20 18.65 -12.05
N PRO A 32 9.02 19.67 -11.75
CA PRO A 32 8.69 21.07 -12.01
C PRO A 32 8.98 21.52 -13.46
N HIS A 33 9.32 20.59 -14.34
CA HIS A 33 9.70 20.84 -15.73
C HIS A 33 9.06 19.80 -16.67
N PRO A 34 8.91 20.11 -17.97
CA PRO A 34 8.40 19.14 -18.93
C PRO A 34 9.35 17.96 -19.11
N LEU A 35 8.81 16.81 -19.54
CA LEU A 35 9.58 15.60 -19.83
C LEU A 35 10.07 15.52 -21.27
N GLU A 36 9.41 16.22 -22.20
CA GLU A 36 9.81 16.21 -23.62
C GLU A 36 11.25 16.74 -23.78
N GLY A 37 12.11 15.91 -24.36
CA GLY A 37 13.54 16.20 -24.50
C GLY A 37 14.38 16.06 -23.22
N HIS A 38 13.78 15.60 -22.11
CA HIS A 38 14.40 15.40 -20.79
C HIS A 38 14.09 14.02 -20.20
N GLU A 39 13.87 13.02 -21.05
CA GLU A 39 13.41 11.68 -20.68
C GLU A 39 14.50 10.87 -19.95
N ASP A 40 15.77 11.15 -20.23
CA ASP A 40 16.91 10.55 -19.51
C ASP A 40 17.27 11.38 -18.27
N CYS A 41 16.54 11.11 -17.19
CA CYS A 41 16.63 11.86 -15.93
C CYS A 41 18.07 11.93 -15.37
N LEU A 42 18.87 10.88 -15.60
CA LEU A 42 20.22 10.75 -15.02
C LEU A 42 21.27 11.65 -15.69
N LEU A 43 20.93 12.32 -16.78
CA LEU A 43 21.76 13.37 -17.38
C LEU A 43 21.96 14.54 -16.42
N CYS A 44 20.88 14.95 -15.74
CA CYS A 44 20.86 16.10 -14.85
C CYS A 44 20.71 15.73 -13.36
N HIS A 45 20.18 14.54 -13.06
CA HIS A 45 19.97 14.06 -11.70
C HIS A 45 20.91 12.91 -11.32
N GLY A 46 21.55 12.98 -10.16
CA GLY A 46 22.56 12.00 -9.71
C GLY A 46 23.40 12.52 -8.55
N GLU A 47 24.09 11.64 -7.83
CA GLU A 47 24.86 11.98 -6.62
C GLU A 47 25.75 13.23 -6.78
N GLU A 48 26.31 13.42 -7.97
CA GLU A 48 27.22 14.54 -8.31
C GLU A 48 26.76 15.31 -9.56
N LYS A 49 25.46 15.28 -9.88
CA LYS A 49 24.89 16.00 -11.03
C LYS A 49 24.36 17.38 -10.63
N ILE A 50 23.85 18.13 -11.62
CA ILE A 50 23.29 19.47 -11.46
C ILE A 50 22.24 19.51 -10.35
N HIS A 51 21.39 18.48 -10.30
CA HIS A 51 20.36 18.31 -9.28
C HIS A 51 20.49 16.95 -8.59
N PRO A 52 21.18 16.86 -7.44
CA PRO A 52 21.33 15.60 -6.75
C PRO A 52 20.01 15.05 -6.25
N TYR A 53 19.80 13.74 -6.45
CA TYR A 53 18.68 13.02 -5.86
C TYR A 53 18.97 12.66 -4.39
N PRO A 54 17.94 12.27 -3.61
CA PRO A 54 18.16 11.76 -2.25
C PRO A 54 19.05 10.51 -2.21
N PRO A 55 19.86 10.30 -1.14
CA PRO A 55 20.75 9.14 -1.03
C PRO A 55 20.07 7.76 -1.18
N ASP A 56 18.78 7.66 -0.86
CA ASP A 56 17.96 6.44 -1.03
C ASP A 56 17.55 6.16 -2.49
N HIS A 57 17.97 7.00 -3.44
CA HIS A 57 17.79 6.81 -4.87
C HIS A 57 19.03 6.19 -5.57
N VAL A 58 20.14 6.04 -4.85
CA VAL A 58 21.38 5.46 -5.38
C VAL A 58 21.11 4.05 -5.92
N GLY A 59 21.54 3.81 -7.16
CA GLY A 59 21.40 2.51 -7.83
C GLY A 59 20.03 2.24 -8.46
N ARG A 60 19.06 3.17 -8.36
CA ARG A 60 17.79 3.05 -9.09
C ARG A 60 17.99 3.33 -10.58
N PRO A 61 17.43 2.50 -11.49
CA PRO A 61 17.53 2.77 -12.92
C PRO A 61 16.64 3.96 -13.32
N ALA A 62 17.06 4.74 -14.31
CA ALA A 62 16.35 5.95 -14.77
C ALA A 62 14.87 5.71 -15.11
N THR A 63 14.54 4.50 -15.60
CA THR A 63 13.18 4.09 -15.96
C THR A 63 12.21 4.00 -14.77
N THR A 64 12.71 4.06 -13.53
CA THR A 64 11.87 3.95 -12.32
C THR A 64 11.46 5.29 -11.73
N CYS A 65 12.06 6.41 -12.17
CA CYS A 65 11.80 7.73 -11.60
C CYS A 65 10.32 8.13 -11.75
N LEU A 66 9.74 7.88 -12.93
CA LEU A 66 8.35 8.22 -13.26
C LEU A 66 7.31 7.37 -12.52
N ILE A 67 7.74 6.39 -11.72
CA ILE A 67 6.83 5.60 -10.89
C ILE A 67 6.43 6.38 -9.63
N CYS A 68 7.34 7.21 -9.12
CA CYS A 68 7.10 8.05 -7.93
C CYS A 68 6.99 9.54 -8.27
N HIS A 69 7.63 9.98 -9.35
CA HIS A 69 7.63 11.38 -9.76
C HIS A 69 6.77 11.62 -11.01
N GLY A 70 5.98 12.70 -11.01
CA GLY A 70 5.10 13.05 -12.15
C GLY A 70 5.00 14.55 -12.35
N THR A 71 4.58 15.01 -13.53
CA THR A 71 4.35 16.44 -13.79
C THR A 71 3.11 16.93 -13.06
N SER A 72 3.03 18.23 -12.79
CA SER A 72 1.88 18.85 -12.08
C SER A 72 0.56 18.76 -12.85
N GLU A 73 0.59 18.46 -14.14
CA GLU A 73 -0.62 18.27 -14.97
C GLU A 73 -1.30 16.92 -14.69
N GLU A 74 -0.62 16.03 -13.97
CA GLU A 74 -1.06 14.69 -13.57
C GLU A 74 -1.45 14.61 -12.06
N GLU A 75 -2.03 15.67 -11.48
CA GLU A 75 -2.44 15.75 -10.05
C GLU A 75 -3.43 14.65 -9.57
N GLU A 76 -3.95 13.80 -10.47
CA GLU A 76 -4.77 12.62 -10.13
C GLU A 76 -3.98 11.36 -9.73
N HIS A 77 -2.64 11.37 -9.82
CA HIS A 77 -1.80 10.17 -9.60
C HIS A 77 -1.36 9.90 -8.16
N LEU A 78 -2.01 10.50 -7.15
CA LEU A 78 -1.72 10.12 -5.77
C LEU A 78 -2.07 8.64 -5.55
N PRO A 79 -1.20 7.88 -4.87
CA PRO A 79 -1.44 6.46 -4.67
C PRO A 79 -2.74 6.26 -3.91
N ALA A 80 -3.58 5.36 -4.43
CA ALA A 80 -4.86 5.03 -3.83
C ALA A 80 -4.62 4.46 -2.42
N THR A 81 -5.39 4.92 -1.43
CA THR A 81 -5.34 4.30 -0.11
C THR A 81 -5.91 2.89 -0.15
N VAL A 82 -5.29 1.98 0.61
CA VAL A 82 -5.76 0.60 0.73
C VAL A 82 -7.13 0.62 1.43
N LYS A 83 -8.17 0.20 0.72
CA LYS A 83 -9.57 0.31 1.19
C LYS A 83 -9.99 -0.81 2.14
N HIS A 84 -9.09 -1.70 2.50
CA HIS A 84 -9.33 -2.84 3.38
C HIS A 84 -8.23 -2.96 4.42
N ASP A 85 -8.53 -3.67 5.51
CA ASP A 85 -7.54 -4.02 6.53
C ASP A 85 -6.41 -4.89 5.93
N LEU A 86 -5.22 -4.78 6.50
CA LEU A 86 -4.04 -5.56 6.14
C LEU A 86 -3.75 -6.72 7.09
N ALA A 87 -4.45 -6.84 8.22
CA ALA A 87 -4.29 -7.97 9.14
C ALA A 87 -4.53 -9.29 8.39
N GLY A 88 -3.46 -10.09 8.24
CA GLY A 88 -3.47 -11.36 7.51
C GLY A 88 -3.49 -11.23 5.97
N ARG A 89 -3.28 -10.04 5.41
CA ARG A 89 -3.36 -9.72 3.97
C ARG A 89 -2.12 -8.99 3.46
N GLN A 90 -0.95 -9.35 4.00
CA GLN A 90 0.30 -8.69 3.65
C GLN A 90 0.81 -9.11 2.27
N ASN A 91 0.29 -10.21 1.70
CA ASN A 91 0.59 -10.65 0.34
C ASN A 91 -0.38 -10.03 -0.68
N CYS A 92 -0.19 -8.75 -0.99
CA CYS A 92 -0.96 -7.95 -1.93
C CYS A 92 -1.12 -8.63 -3.31
N LEU A 93 -0.03 -9.20 -3.85
CA LEU A 93 -0.04 -9.85 -5.17
C LEU A 93 -0.84 -11.15 -5.22
N MET A 94 -1.25 -11.70 -4.05
CA MET A 94 -2.20 -12.80 -3.99
C MET A 94 -3.57 -12.42 -4.54
N CYS A 95 -3.94 -11.13 -4.52
CA CYS A 95 -5.24 -10.65 -5.02
C CYS A 95 -5.11 -9.56 -6.08
N HIS A 96 -4.07 -8.72 -5.98
CA HIS A 96 -3.75 -7.68 -6.96
C HIS A 96 -2.74 -8.22 -7.98
N ALA A 97 -3.18 -9.13 -8.86
CA ALA A 97 -2.33 -9.67 -9.91
C ALA A 97 -1.72 -8.56 -10.78
N VAL A 98 -0.47 -8.76 -11.26
CA VAL A 98 0.32 -7.76 -12.01
C VAL A 98 -0.43 -7.19 -13.21
N ASP A 99 -1.27 -7.99 -13.87
CA ASP A 99 -2.04 -7.57 -15.03
C ASP A 99 -3.19 -6.61 -14.69
N LEU A 100 -3.69 -6.66 -13.46
CA LEU A 100 -4.75 -5.78 -12.92
C LEU A 100 -4.19 -4.45 -12.39
N LEU A 101 -2.87 -4.33 -12.26
CA LEU A 101 -2.24 -3.10 -11.78
C LEU A 101 -2.28 -2.00 -12.85
N PRO A 102 -2.30 -0.71 -12.44
CA PRO A 102 -2.16 0.39 -13.38
C PRO A 102 -0.86 0.28 -14.20
N THR A 103 -0.86 0.84 -15.41
CA THR A 103 0.30 0.81 -16.33
C THR A 103 1.58 1.32 -15.66
N SER A 104 1.48 2.28 -14.74
CA SER A 104 2.59 2.81 -13.94
C SER A 104 3.31 1.79 -13.05
N HIS A 105 2.69 0.63 -12.81
CA HIS A 105 3.22 -0.43 -11.94
C HIS A 105 3.63 -1.69 -12.71
N LYS A 106 3.28 -1.81 -14.00
CA LYS A 106 3.55 -3.02 -14.81
C LYS A 106 5.03 -3.21 -15.16
N THR A 107 5.81 -2.13 -15.13
CA THR A 107 7.25 -2.14 -15.47
C THR A 107 8.15 -2.13 -14.24
N GLY A 108 7.59 -1.88 -13.05
CA GLY A 108 8.33 -1.82 -11.81
C GLY A 108 8.54 -3.21 -11.22
N GLY A 109 9.79 -3.62 -11.04
CA GLY A 109 10.17 -4.82 -10.30
C GLY A 109 9.93 -4.69 -8.79
N PHE A 110 8.71 -4.29 -8.39
CA PHE A 110 8.34 -4.12 -7.00
C PHE A 110 8.10 -5.48 -6.35
N SER A 111 8.72 -5.67 -5.19
CA SER A 111 8.38 -6.76 -4.29
C SER A 111 7.03 -6.49 -3.64
N ASN A 112 6.39 -7.54 -3.12
CA ASN A 112 5.09 -7.42 -2.49
C ASN A 112 5.08 -6.49 -1.23
N SER A 113 6.21 -6.34 -0.54
CA SER A 113 6.36 -5.35 0.54
C SER A 113 6.41 -3.91 0.04
N ASP A 114 6.73 -3.70 -1.24
CA ASP A 114 6.96 -2.36 -1.76
C ASP A 114 5.65 -1.60 -2.05
N CYS A 115 4.52 -2.30 -2.08
CA CYS A 115 3.21 -1.68 -2.32
C CYS A 115 2.90 -0.60 -1.27
N LEU A 116 3.32 -0.82 -0.01
CA LEU A 116 3.06 0.08 1.11
C LEU A 116 3.95 1.32 1.12
N LEU A 117 4.93 1.44 0.22
CA LEU A 117 5.70 2.69 0.06
C LEU A 117 4.77 3.85 -0.36
N CYS A 118 3.74 3.52 -1.14
CA CYS A 118 2.82 4.51 -1.71
C CYS A 118 1.37 4.23 -1.28
N HIS A 119 0.94 2.98 -1.28
CA HIS A 119 -0.43 2.60 -0.88
C HIS A 119 -0.54 2.47 0.63
N VAL A 120 -0.80 3.58 1.33
CA VAL A 120 -0.94 3.54 2.79
C VAL A 120 -2.31 3.00 3.23
N PRO A 121 -2.39 2.25 4.35
CA PRO A 121 -3.65 1.83 4.96
C PRO A 121 -4.54 3.02 5.35
N LEU A 122 -5.86 2.84 5.27
CA LEU A 122 -6.82 3.90 5.63
C LEU A 122 -6.69 4.34 7.09
N ASP A 123 -6.42 3.41 8.00
CA ASP A 123 -6.18 3.62 9.43
C ASP A 123 -4.86 4.36 9.69
N GLN A 124 -3.81 4.03 8.95
CA GLN A 124 -2.50 4.70 9.07
C GLN A 124 -2.48 6.10 8.44
N ARG A 125 -3.46 6.42 7.59
CA ARG A 125 -3.68 7.79 7.08
C ARG A 125 -4.00 8.77 8.22
N ALA A 126 -4.58 8.27 9.32
CA ALA A 126 -4.86 9.06 10.52
C ALA A 126 -3.64 9.17 11.45
N GLU A 127 -2.82 8.12 11.60
CA GLU A 127 -1.55 8.21 12.35
C GLU A 127 -0.56 9.21 11.73
N VAL A 128 -0.55 9.34 10.40
CA VAL A 128 0.22 10.40 9.68
C VAL A 128 -0.39 11.80 9.89
N LEU A 129 -1.64 11.90 10.34
CA LEU A 129 -2.39 13.15 10.54
C LEU A 129 -2.79 13.44 12.00
N ALA A 130 -2.14 12.78 12.98
CA ALA A 130 -2.21 12.99 14.44
C ALA A 130 -3.21 12.14 15.27
N THR A 131 -2.73 11.70 16.45
CA THR A 131 -3.47 11.04 17.56
C THR A 131 -4.32 12.00 18.43
N PRO A 132 -5.27 11.54 19.29
CA PRO A 132 -5.83 10.19 19.44
C PRO A 132 -7.36 10.08 19.24
N SER A 133 -7.76 8.82 19.10
CA SER A 133 -9.06 8.16 18.87
C SER A 133 -10.31 8.68 19.59
N PRO A 134 -11.50 8.38 19.04
CA PRO A 134 -12.41 7.51 19.79
C PRO A 134 -12.66 6.15 19.10
N THR A 135 -12.86 5.16 19.97
CA THR A 135 -13.17 3.75 19.74
C THR A 135 -14.21 3.49 18.63
N PRO A 136 -13.99 2.52 17.71
CA PRO A 136 -15.01 2.09 16.78
C PRO A 136 -16.06 1.19 17.46
N ALA A 137 -17.34 1.55 17.28
CA ALA A 137 -18.46 0.67 17.56
C ALA A 137 -18.59 -0.38 16.44
N ALA A 138 -18.88 -1.62 16.81
CA ALA A 138 -19.12 -2.72 15.88
C ALA A 138 -20.33 -2.43 14.98
N THR A 139 -20.13 -2.48 13.66
CA THR A 139 -21.21 -2.47 12.67
C THR A 139 -21.95 -3.82 12.69
N PRO A 140 -23.29 -3.84 12.79
CA PRO A 140 -24.07 -5.07 12.71
C PRO A 140 -23.94 -5.73 11.32
N ALA A 141 -23.89 -7.07 11.31
CA ALA A 141 -23.92 -7.87 10.10
C ALA A 141 -25.18 -7.56 9.27
N GLN A 142 -24.98 -7.23 7.98
CA GLN A 142 -26.09 -7.06 7.04
C GLN A 142 -26.77 -8.41 6.71
N PRO A 143 -28.08 -8.42 6.46
CA PRO A 143 -28.82 -9.62 6.10
C PRO A 143 -28.38 -10.11 4.71
N SER A 144 -28.05 -11.40 4.62
CA SER A 144 -27.69 -12.07 3.37
C SER A 144 -28.91 -12.20 2.46
N SER A 145 -28.87 -11.61 1.26
CA SER A 145 -29.87 -11.81 0.22
C SER A 145 -29.69 -13.18 -0.43
N SER A 146 -30.78 -13.94 -0.60
CA SER A 146 -30.82 -15.32 -1.14
C SER A 146 -30.51 -15.46 -2.64
N ALA A 147 -29.74 -14.55 -3.24
CA ALA A 147 -29.34 -14.65 -4.65
C ALA A 147 -27.95 -15.26 -4.77
N ILE A 148 -27.84 -16.39 -5.50
CA ILE A 148 -26.55 -16.99 -5.86
C ILE A 148 -25.77 -15.96 -6.68
N SER A 149 -24.66 -15.49 -6.12
CA SER A 149 -23.81 -14.49 -6.78
C SER A 149 -22.77 -15.17 -7.68
N PRO A 150 -22.58 -14.71 -8.93
CA PRO A 150 -21.51 -15.20 -9.78
C PRO A 150 -20.12 -14.77 -9.26
N ILE A 151 -19.08 -15.49 -9.66
CA ILE A 151 -17.69 -15.27 -9.22
C ILE A 151 -17.08 -14.14 -10.08
N PRO A 152 -16.69 -13.00 -9.48
CA PRO A 152 -16.23 -11.82 -10.22
C PRO A 152 -14.72 -11.83 -10.57
N HIS A 153 -14.01 -12.91 -10.25
CA HIS A 153 -12.56 -13.05 -10.44
C HIS A 153 -12.26 -14.37 -11.17
N PRO A 154 -11.09 -14.51 -11.83
CA PRO A 154 -10.70 -15.77 -12.46
C PRO A 154 -10.56 -16.90 -11.44
N LEU A 155 -10.70 -18.14 -11.91
CA LEU A 155 -10.49 -19.34 -11.10
C LEU A 155 -9.04 -19.81 -11.10
N GLU A 156 -8.30 -19.56 -12.18
CA GLU A 156 -6.89 -19.95 -12.30
C GLU A 156 -6.05 -19.22 -11.23
N GLY A 157 -5.39 -19.99 -10.36
CA GLY A 157 -4.64 -19.49 -9.21
C GLY A 157 -5.49 -19.15 -7.97
N TYR A 158 -6.81 -19.31 -8.04
CA TYR A 158 -7.77 -19.02 -6.96
C TYR A 158 -8.72 -20.20 -6.68
N GLU A 159 -8.29 -21.42 -6.98
CA GLU A 159 -9.12 -22.62 -6.92
C GLU A 159 -9.51 -22.98 -5.47
N GLN A 160 -8.72 -22.52 -4.49
CA GLN A 160 -8.94 -22.73 -3.06
C GLN A 160 -9.87 -21.65 -2.47
N CYS A 161 -11.14 -21.67 -2.88
CA CYS A 161 -12.19 -20.73 -2.44
C CYS A 161 -12.17 -20.44 -0.92
N LEU A 162 -12.03 -21.47 -0.08
CA LEU A 162 -12.04 -21.37 1.38
C LEU A 162 -10.83 -20.63 1.96
N MET A 163 -9.77 -20.38 1.18
CA MET A 163 -8.66 -19.51 1.62
C MET A 163 -9.15 -18.08 1.86
N CYS A 164 -10.09 -17.60 1.03
CA CYS A 164 -10.64 -16.24 1.11
C CYS A 164 -12.07 -16.22 1.66
N HIS A 165 -12.84 -17.30 1.43
CA HIS A 165 -14.24 -17.44 1.81
C HIS A 165 -14.41 -18.47 2.93
N ASN A 166 -14.18 -18.06 4.17
CA ASN A 166 -14.39 -18.89 5.35
C ASN A 166 -14.95 -18.07 6.51
N THR A 167 -15.21 -18.70 7.66
CA THR A 167 -15.59 -18.03 8.90
C THR A 167 -14.45 -17.12 9.37
N GLY A 168 -14.57 -15.82 9.10
CA GLY A 168 -13.52 -14.82 9.38
C GLY A 168 -12.56 -14.54 8.21
N GLY A 169 -12.79 -15.15 7.04
CA GLY A 169 -12.00 -14.92 5.83
C GLY A 169 -12.22 -13.53 5.22
N MET A 170 -11.48 -13.24 4.13
CA MET A 170 -11.55 -11.96 3.41
C MET A 170 -12.97 -11.53 3.05
N LYS A 171 -13.75 -12.46 2.50
CA LYS A 171 -15.17 -12.28 2.18
C LYS A 171 -15.91 -13.47 2.76
N PRO A 172 -16.31 -13.40 4.05
CA PRO A 172 -16.90 -14.52 4.73
C PRO A 172 -18.11 -15.03 3.97
N PHE A 173 -18.26 -16.36 3.92
CA PHE A 173 -19.51 -16.92 3.45
C PHE A 173 -20.65 -16.61 4.45
N PRO A 174 -21.91 -16.63 4.01
CA PRO A 174 -23.05 -16.57 4.93
C PRO A 174 -23.01 -17.74 5.92
N GLU A 175 -23.52 -17.57 7.12
CA GLU A 175 -23.52 -18.62 8.16
C GLU A 175 -24.13 -19.95 7.68
N SER A 176 -25.09 -19.89 6.74
CA SER A 176 -25.70 -21.06 6.09
C SER A 176 -24.73 -21.93 5.26
N HIS A 177 -23.52 -21.45 4.99
CA HIS A 177 -22.48 -22.16 4.25
C HIS A 177 -21.44 -22.81 5.19
N THR A 178 -21.65 -22.72 6.52
CA THR A 178 -20.81 -23.38 7.50
C THR A 178 -20.79 -24.88 7.24
N GLY A 179 -19.59 -25.46 7.09
CA GLY A 179 -19.39 -26.88 6.84
C GLY A 179 -19.45 -27.29 5.36
N PHE A 180 -19.65 -26.36 4.43
CA PHE A 180 -19.45 -26.67 3.01
C PHE A 180 -17.96 -26.89 2.72
N ALA A 181 -17.69 -28.01 2.03
CA ALA A 181 -16.35 -28.35 1.56
C ALA A 181 -15.96 -27.51 0.34
N GLN A 182 -14.65 -27.38 0.11
CA GLN A 182 -14.04 -26.60 -0.97
C GLN A 182 -14.61 -26.93 -2.36
N GLU A 183 -14.89 -28.20 -2.60
CA GLU A 183 -15.33 -28.74 -3.87
C GLU A 183 -16.79 -28.38 -4.19
N THR A 184 -17.56 -28.00 -3.17
CA THR A 184 -19.00 -27.72 -3.30
C THR A 184 -19.26 -26.33 -3.89
N CYS A 185 -18.31 -25.38 -3.75
CA CYS A 185 -18.49 -23.98 -4.10
C CYS A 185 -18.92 -23.76 -5.56
N LEU A 186 -18.26 -24.44 -6.49
CA LEU A 186 -18.50 -24.32 -7.95
C LEU A 186 -19.77 -25.03 -8.43
N THR A 187 -20.47 -25.74 -7.55
CA THR A 187 -21.78 -26.33 -7.84
C THR A 187 -22.80 -25.22 -8.12
N CYS A 188 -22.79 -24.17 -7.30
CA CYS A 188 -23.73 -23.05 -7.39
C CYS A 188 -23.08 -21.78 -7.92
N HIS A 189 -21.87 -21.44 -7.47
CA HIS A 189 -21.17 -20.23 -7.90
C HIS A 189 -20.43 -20.48 -9.21
N LYS A 190 -20.90 -19.87 -10.29
CA LYS A 190 -20.26 -19.96 -11.61
C LYS A 190 -19.39 -18.71 -11.87
N PRO A 191 -18.25 -18.85 -12.56
CA PRO A 191 -17.53 -17.70 -13.10
C PRO A 191 -18.44 -16.92 -14.06
N GLN A 192 -18.21 -15.62 -14.14
CA GLN A 192 -18.85 -14.75 -15.14
C GLN A 192 -18.40 -15.08 -16.56
#